data_AF-A0ABC8JVC6-F1
#
_entry.id   AF-A0ABC8JVC6-F1
#
_cell.length_a   1.000
_cell.length_b   1.000
_cell.length_c   1.000
_cell.angle_alpha   90.00
_cell.angle_beta   90.00
_cell.angle_gamma   90.00
#
_symmetry.space_group_name_H-M   'P 1'
#
loop_
_entity.id
_entity.type
_entity.pdbx_description
1 polymer ?
#
loop_
_entity_poly.entity_id
_entity_poly.type
_entity_poly.pdbx_seq_one_letter_code
_entity_poly.pdbx_strand_id
1 'polypeptide(L)'
;MDLTLMRACVPKLNLDNVLELKKEIAKSVEEELDIAMTAYGNEILQTIIIDIEPDQQVKCAMNEINACEAESKYLYGLDIARQRQAIVDGLRDSVLGFTGNVPGTSGKDVLDMVMMTQYFDTMRDIGAHSKSSSVFIPHGPGAVSDVATQIRNRLLQVHQTNA
;
A
#
# COMPACT_ATOMS: atom_id res chain seq x y z
N MET A 1 -23.05 8.22 -33.32
CA MET A 1 -22.09 8.12 -32.22
C MET A 1 -22.83 8.30 -30.91
N ASP A 2 -22.74 7.31 -30.04
CA ASP A 2 -23.53 7.20 -28.81
C ASP A 2 -22.86 8.03 -27.68
N LEU A 3 -23.52 9.10 -27.20
CA LEU A 3 -23.02 9.97 -26.11
C LEU A 3 -22.76 9.20 -24.79
N THR A 4 -23.30 7.99 -24.67
CA THR A 4 -23.21 7.11 -23.51
C THR A 4 -21.77 6.68 -23.21
N LEU A 5 -20.94 6.50 -24.24
CA LEU A 5 -19.54 6.05 -24.12
C LEU A 5 -18.61 7.17 -23.63
N MET A 6 -18.83 8.42 -24.07
CA MET A 6 -18.07 9.57 -23.56
C MET A 6 -18.38 9.85 -22.09
N ARG A 7 -19.64 9.69 -21.66
CA ARG A 7 -20.05 9.95 -20.28
C ARG A 7 -19.51 8.93 -19.27
N ALA A 8 -19.19 7.72 -19.72
CA ALA A 8 -18.62 6.66 -18.88
C ALA A 8 -17.10 6.81 -18.62
N CYS A 9 -16.36 7.47 -19.52
CA CYS A 9 -14.91 7.64 -19.41
C CYS A 9 -14.48 8.89 -18.61
N VAL A 10 -15.36 9.88 -18.49
CA VAL A 10 -15.05 11.17 -17.83
C VAL A 10 -14.89 11.11 -16.30
N PRO A 11 -15.52 10.21 -15.51
CA PRO A 11 -15.46 10.33 -14.03
C PRO A 11 -14.25 9.75 -13.31
N LYS A 12 -13.19 9.26 -13.99
CA LYS A 12 -12.09 8.52 -13.31
C LYS A 12 -10.70 9.18 -13.36
N LEU A 13 -10.59 10.44 -13.78
CA LEU A 13 -9.31 11.03 -14.13
C LEU A 13 -9.04 12.34 -13.38
N ASN A 14 -7.90 12.40 -12.69
CA ASN A 14 -7.30 13.63 -12.15
C ASN A 14 -7.14 14.67 -13.28
N LEU A 15 -7.18 15.97 -12.94
CA LEU A 15 -7.08 17.07 -13.90
C LEU A 15 -5.83 16.99 -14.81
N ASP A 16 -4.72 16.43 -14.31
CA ASP A 16 -3.49 16.21 -15.08
C ASP A 16 -3.67 15.17 -16.20
N ASN A 17 -4.55 14.19 -16.02
CA ASN A 17 -4.83 13.17 -17.03
C ASN A 17 -5.73 13.71 -18.15
N VAL A 18 -6.48 14.81 -17.94
CA VAL A 18 -7.34 15.41 -18.98
C VAL A 18 -6.49 16.04 -20.10
N LEU A 19 -5.31 16.57 -19.77
CA LEU A 19 -4.38 17.12 -20.76
C LEU A 19 -3.67 16.03 -21.56
N GLU A 20 -3.37 14.89 -20.93
CA GLU A 20 -2.88 13.70 -21.62
C GLU A 20 -3.97 13.09 -22.52
N LEU A 21 -5.23 13.08 -22.04
CA LEU A 21 -6.40 12.65 -22.79
C LEU A 21 -6.70 13.54 -23.99
N LYS A 22 -6.42 14.86 -23.93
CA LYS A 22 -6.58 15.77 -25.08
C LYS A 22 -5.79 15.29 -26.30
N LYS A 23 -4.60 14.72 -26.10
CA LYS A 23 -3.78 14.15 -27.17
C LYS A 23 -4.31 12.82 -27.69
N GLU A 24 -4.72 11.93 -26.78
CA GLU A 24 -5.29 10.62 -27.15
C GLU A 24 -6.64 10.77 -27.87
N ILE A 25 -7.50 11.69 -27.43
CA ILE A 25 -8.78 12.00 -28.09
C ILE A 25 -8.54 12.62 -29.47
N ALA A 26 -7.58 13.53 -29.61
CA ALA A 26 -7.21 14.10 -30.91
C ALA A 26 -6.83 13.01 -31.91
N LYS A 27 -5.97 12.08 -31.49
CA LYS A 27 -5.50 10.97 -32.31
C LYS A 27 -6.64 10.04 -32.72
N SER A 28 -7.51 9.65 -31.77
CA SER A 28 -8.65 8.76 -32.08
C SER A 28 -9.66 9.40 -33.03
N VAL A 29 -9.90 10.71 -32.93
CA VAL A 29 -10.81 11.43 -33.83
C VAL A 29 -10.18 11.63 -35.21
N GLU A 30 -8.87 11.86 -35.28
CA GLU A 30 -8.12 11.98 -36.53
C GLU A 30 -8.15 10.69 -37.35
N GLU A 31 -7.87 9.54 -36.71
CA GLU A 31 -7.90 8.23 -37.38
C GLU A 31 -9.28 7.88 -37.94
N GLU A 32 -10.37 8.19 -37.22
CA GLU A 32 -11.73 7.93 -37.67
C GLU A 32 -12.14 8.84 -38.84
N LEU A 33 -11.72 10.11 -38.80
CA LEU A 33 -12.05 11.09 -39.83
C LEU A 33 -11.24 10.88 -41.12
N ASP A 34 -9.98 10.43 -41.01
CA ASP A 34 -9.11 10.14 -42.15
C ASP A 34 -9.68 9.00 -43.02
N ILE A 35 -10.16 7.93 -42.38
CA ILE A 35 -10.82 6.81 -43.06
C ILE A 35 -12.10 7.26 -43.76
N ALA A 36 -12.95 8.03 -43.07
CA ALA A 36 -14.21 8.51 -43.61
C ALA A 36 -14.01 9.48 -44.80
N MET A 37 -12.98 10.32 -44.76
CA MET A 37 -12.74 11.36 -45.76
C MET A 37 -11.96 10.86 -46.98
N THR A 38 -11.10 9.85 -46.80
CA THR A 38 -10.46 9.12 -47.91
C THR A 38 -11.51 8.49 -48.84
N ALA A 39 -12.62 7.98 -48.29
CA ALA A 39 -13.73 7.43 -49.08
C ALA A 39 -14.42 8.46 -49.99
N TYR A 40 -14.32 9.76 -49.65
CA TYR A 40 -14.85 10.87 -50.46
C TYR A 40 -13.76 11.56 -51.30
N GLY A 41 -12.54 11.02 -51.34
CA GLY A 41 -11.43 11.55 -52.13
C GLY A 41 -10.81 12.85 -51.58
N ASN A 42 -11.03 13.15 -50.29
CA ASN A 42 -10.43 14.31 -49.62
C ASN A 42 -9.33 13.86 -48.65
N GLU A 43 -8.17 14.51 -48.71
CA GLU A 43 -7.04 14.28 -47.80
C GLU A 43 -7.02 15.38 -46.73
N ILE A 44 -7.12 15.00 -45.45
CA ILE A 44 -7.05 15.94 -44.33
C ILE A 44 -5.58 16.16 -43.96
N LEU A 45 -5.11 17.39 -44.09
CA LEU A 45 -3.70 17.74 -43.82
C LEU A 45 -3.37 17.87 -42.33
N GLN A 46 -4.33 18.34 -41.50
CA GLN A 46 -4.15 18.46 -40.06
C GLN A 46 -5.51 18.69 -39.37
N THR A 47 -5.78 18.01 -38.26
CA THR A 47 -6.89 18.35 -37.35
C THR A 47 -6.37 19.14 -36.15
N ILE A 48 -7.05 20.23 -35.76
CA ILE A 48 -6.67 21.06 -34.60
C ILE A 48 -7.82 21.07 -33.61
N ILE A 49 -7.61 20.49 -32.43
CA ILE A 49 -8.55 20.64 -31.30
C ILE A 49 -8.37 22.03 -30.70
N ILE A 50 -9.37 22.89 -30.89
CA ILE A 50 -9.35 24.29 -30.46
C ILE A 50 -9.51 24.37 -28.93
N ASP A 51 -10.49 23.67 -28.34
CA ASP A 51 -10.54 23.34 -26.90
C ASP A 51 -11.67 22.35 -26.57
N ILE A 52 -11.54 21.64 -25.44
CA ILE A 52 -12.56 20.74 -24.90
C ILE A 52 -13.09 21.38 -23.62
N GLU A 53 -14.31 21.91 -23.67
CA GLU A 53 -14.96 22.48 -22.49
C GLU A 53 -16.07 21.54 -22.00
N PRO A 54 -15.91 20.89 -20.83
CA PRO A 54 -16.96 20.04 -20.28
C PRO A 54 -18.13 20.90 -19.79
N ASP A 55 -19.34 20.32 -19.85
CA ASP A 55 -20.56 20.93 -19.34
C ASP A 55 -20.39 21.35 -17.86
N GLN A 56 -21.02 22.47 -17.48
CA GLN A 56 -21.05 23.02 -16.13
C GLN A 56 -21.41 21.94 -15.08
N GLN A 57 -22.37 21.07 -15.39
CA GLN A 57 -22.77 19.98 -14.48
C GLN A 57 -21.65 18.97 -14.26
N VAL A 58 -20.86 18.66 -15.30
CA VAL A 58 -19.73 17.73 -15.22
C VAL A 58 -18.58 18.35 -14.43
N LYS A 59 -18.30 19.64 -14.63
CA LYS A 59 -17.30 20.39 -13.84
C LYS A 59 -17.63 20.38 -12.35
N CYS A 60 -18.89 20.66 -12.00
CA CYS A 60 -19.35 20.63 -10.61
C CYS A 60 -19.21 19.23 -9.99
N ALA A 61 -19.71 18.19 -10.68
CA ALA A 61 -19.63 16.82 -10.20
C ALA A 61 -18.18 16.35 -10.03
N MET A 62 -17.30 16.69 -10.97
CA MET A 62 -15.89 16.32 -10.91
C MET A 62 -15.14 17.03 -9.77
N ASN A 63 -15.45 18.32 -9.53
CA ASN A 63 -14.88 19.04 -8.40
C ASN A 63 -15.39 18.50 -7.06
N GLU A 64 -16.67 18.11 -6.98
CA GLU A 64 -17.26 17.52 -5.78
C GLU A 64 -16.64 16.14 -5.47
N ILE A 65 -16.44 15.30 -6.49
CA ILE A 65 -15.77 14.00 -6.35
C ILE A 65 -14.33 14.20 -5.86
N ASN A 66 -13.57 15.11 -6.46
CA ASN A 66 -12.20 15.37 -6.08
C ASN A 66 -12.10 15.92 -4.64
N ALA A 67 -13.03 16.81 -4.25
CA ALA A 67 -13.09 17.33 -2.89
C ALA A 67 -13.42 16.21 -1.88
N CYS A 68 -14.38 15.34 -2.20
CA CYS A 68 -14.75 14.20 -1.37
C CYS A 68 -13.61 13.19 -1.21
N GLU A 69 -12.88 12.87 -2.30
CA GLU A 69 -11.72 11.99 -2.22
C GLU A 69 -10.57 12.58 -1.38
N ALA A 70 -10.34 13.88 -1.48
CA ALA A 70 -9.35 14.58 -0.67
C ALA A 70 -9.73 14.58 0.81
N GLU A 71 -11.00 14.86 1.12
CA GLU A 71 -11.54 14.84 2.47
C GLU A 71 -11.50 13.43 3.08
N SER A 72 -11.88 12.40 2.32
CA SER A 72 -11.85 11.00 2.76
C SER A 72 -10.43 10.54 3.10
N LYS A 73 -9.43 10.88 2.27
CA LYS A 73 -8.02 10.58 2.55
C LYS A 73 -7.52 11.29 3.81
N TYR A 74 -7.94 12.54 4.03
CA TYR A 74 -7.59 13.30 5.22
C TYR A 74 -8.20 12.68 6.48
N LEU A 75 -9.51 12.38 6.45
CA LEU A 75 -10.23 11.73 7.56
C LEU A 75 -9.64 10.36 7.88
N TYR A 76 -9.31 9.56 6.87
CA TYR A 76 -8.62 8.28 7.07
C TYR A 76 -7.28 8.46 7.81
N GLY A 77 -6.48 9.47 7.45
CA GLY A 77 -5.25 9.80 8.15
C GLY A 77 -5.48 10.23 9.61
N LEU A 78 -6.53 11.02 9.85
CA LEU A 78 -6.93 11.46 11.19
C LEU A 78 -7.39 10.29 12.07
N ASP A 79 -8.12 9.33 11.51
CA ASP A 79 -8.61 8.16 12.23
C ASP A 79 -7.48 7.21 12.62
N ILE A 80 -6.48 7.01 11.75
CA ILE A 80 -5.28 6.22 12.09
C ILE A 80 -4.49 6.90 13.23
N ALA A 81 -4.33 8.22 13.18
CA ALA A 81 -3.64 8.96 14.24
C ALA A 81 -4.41 8.87 15.58
N ARG A 82 -5.74 9.04 15.54
CA ARG A 82 -6.61 8.92 16.71
C ARG A 82 -6.58 7.50 17.29
N GLN A 83 -6.60 6.47 16.44
CA GLN A 83 -6.49 5.09 16.87
C GLN A 83 -5.14 4.82 17.55
N ARG A 84 -4.03 5.30 16.98
CA ARG A 84 -2.70 5.21 17.60
C ARG A 84 -2.67 5.85 18.98
N GLN A 85 -3.26 7.03 19.12
CA GLN A 85 -3.35 7.73 20.40
C GLN A 85 -4.16 6.91 21.43
N ALA A 86 -5.33 6.40 21.05
CA ALA A 86 -6.15 5.58 21.94
C ALA A 86 -5.46 4.28 22.39
N ILE A 87 -4.66 3.66 21.52
CA ILE A 87 -3.84 2.48 21.87
C ILE A 87 -2.78 2.85 22.91
N VAL A 88 -2.05 3.95 22.70
CA VAL A 88 -1.00 4.40 23.62
C VAL A 88 -1.59 4.76 24.98
N ASP A 89 -2.72 5.48 25.00
CA ASP A 89 -3.39 5.86 26.23
C ASP A 89 -3.92 4.62 26.99
N GLY A 90 -4.54 3.67 26.28
CA GLY A 90 -5.00 2.41 26.89
C GLY A 90 -3.87 1.53 27.43
N LEU A 91 -2.72 1.48 26.73
CA LEU A 91 -1.54 0.76 27.20
C LEU A 91 -0.95 1.43 28.45
N ARG A 92 -0.89 2.76 28.48
CA ARG A 92 -0.42 3.52 29.65
C ARG A 92 -1.29 3.25 30.87
N ASP A 93 -2.60 3.29 30.72
CA ASP A 93 -3.54 3.01 31.81
C ASP A 93 -3.41 1.57 32.31
N SER A 94 -3.20 0.61 31.40
CA SER A 94 -2.95 -0.79 31.73
C SER A 94 -1.67 -0.98 32.55
N VAL A 95 -0.58 -0.28 32.17
CA VAL A 95 0.70 -0.34 32.91
C VAL A 95 0.55 0.29 34.30
N LEU A 96 -0.12 1.44 34.42
CA LEU A 96 -0.38 2.10 35.70
C LEU A 96 -1.24 1.23 36.64
N GLY A 97 -2.28 0.59 36.09
CA GLY A 97 -3.14 -0.33 36.84
C GLY A 97 -2.40 -1.57 37.34
N PHE A 98 -1.44 -2.08 36.56
CA PHE A 98 -0.64 -3.23 36.96
C PHE A 98 0.38 -2.90 38.05
N THR A 99 1.09 -1.76 37.90
CA THR A 99 2.03 -1.24 38.90
C THR A 99 1.35 -0.92 40.23
N GLY A 100 0.09 -0.46 40.22
CA GLY A 100 -0.65 -0.13 41.45
C GLY A 100 -1.12 -1.35 42.25
N ASN A 101 -1.38 -2.49 41.59
CA ASN A 101 -1.94 -3.68 42.23
C ASN A 101 -0.89 -4.72 42.66
N VAL A 102 0.33 -4.65 42.13
CA VAL A 102 1.42 -5.58 42.45
C VAL A 102 2.60 -4.80 43.04
N PRO A 103 2.90 -4.96 44.35
CA PRO A 103 4.03 -4.29 44.96
C PRO A 103 5.36 -4.78 44.36
N GLY A 104 6.20 -3.86 43.91
CA GLY A 104 7.58 -4.14 43.47
C GLY A 104 7.78 -4.28 41.96
N THR A 105 6.72 -4.24 41.14
CA THR A 105 6.86 -4.25 39.67
C THR A 105 6.97 -2.84 39.10
N SER A 106 8.03 -2.57 38.33
CA SER A 106 8.18 -1.34 37.55
C SER A 106 7.38 -1.44 36.25
N GLY A 107 6.91 -0.31 35.70
CA GLY A 107 6.28 -0.28 34.38
C GLY A 107 7.18 -0.84 33.27
N LYS A 108 8.51 -0.82 33.47
CA LYS A 108 9.48 -1.49 32.61
C LYS A 108 9.32 -3.01 32.63
N ASP A 109 9.10 -3.61 33.80
CA ASP A 109 8.99 -5.07 33.94
C ASP A 109 7.71 -5.59 33.26
N VAL A 110 6.62 -4.81 33.33
CA VAL A 110 5.37 -5.10 32.61
C VAL A 110 5.58 -5.00 31.11
N LEU A 111 6.25 -3.96 30.64
CA LEU A 111 6.56 -3.78 29.22
C LEU A 111 7.46 -4.91 28.69
N ASP A 112 8.49 -5.28 29.45
CA ASP A 112 9.39 -6.38 29.10
C ASP A 112 8.62 -7.71 29.03
N MET A 113 7.71 -7.99 29.95
CA MET A 113 6.86 -9.19 29.91
C MET A 113 5.94 -9.20 28.69
N VAL A 114 5.26 -8.09 28.38
CA VAL A 114 4.40 -7.95 27.19
C VAL A 114 5.21 -8.15 25.91
N MET A 115 6.41 -7.59 25.85
CA MET A 115 7.31 -7.69 24.70
C MET A 115 7.77 -9.15 24.48
N MET A 116 8.08 -9.86 25.57
CA MET A 116 8.41 -11.29 25.49
C MET A 116 7.21 -12.14 25.07
N THR A 117 6.00 -11.85 25.56
CA THR A 117 4.78 -12.53 25.10
C THR A 117 4.53 -12.31 23.62
N GLN A 118 4.63 -11.06 23.13
CA GLN A 118 4.45 -10.75 21.72
C GLN A 118 5.50 -11.43 20.83
N TYR A 119 6.74 -11.55 21.32
CA TYR A 119 7.79 -12.31 20.65
C TYR A 119 7.42 -13.80 20.51
N PHE A 120 6.85 -14.43 21.54
CA PHE A 120 6.40 -15.81 21.45
C PHE A 120 5.13 -15.99 20.60
N ASP A 121 4.18 -15.05 20.66
CA ASP A 121 2.97 -15.08 19.83
C ASP A 121 3.32 -14.95 18.35
N THR A 122 4.23 -14.04 17.99
CA THR A 122 4.71 -13.91 16.60
C THR A 122 5.46 -15.16 16.14
N MET A 123 6.30 -15.76 16.98
CA MET A 123 6.95 -17.04 16.65
C MET A 123 5.94 -18.16 16.48
N ARG A 124 4.89 -18.20 17.31
CA ARG A 124 3.80 -19.17 17.20
C ARG A 124 3.03 -18.98 15.90
N ASP A 125 2.68 -17.75 15.52
CA ASP A 125 1.97 -17.45 14.27
C ASP A 125 2.78 -17.83 13.03
N ILE A 126 4.09 -17.53 13.05
CA ILE A 126 5.03 -17.92 11.99
C ILE A 126 5.15 -19.45 11.91
N GLY A 127 5.23 -20.14 13.06
CA GLY A 127 5.34 -21.60 13.12
C GLY A 127 4.03 -22.35 12.82
N ALA A 128 2.88 -21.72 13.07
CA ALA A 128 1.55 -22.29 12.78
C ALA A 128 1.20 -22.27 11.29
N HIS A 129 1.85 -21.41 10.50
CA HIS A 129 1.72 -21.43 9.04
C HIS A 129 2.49 -22.63 8.47
N SER A 130 1.79 -23.72 8.12
CA SER A 130 2.38 -25.00 7.68
C SER A 130 3.32 -24.95 6.45
N LYS A 131 3.50 -23.80 5.79
CA LYS A 131 4.45 -23.58 4.68
C LYS A 131 5.63 -22.66 5.03
N SER A 132 5.75 -22.21 6.28
CA SER A 132 6.83 -21.31 6.71
C SER A 132 8.05 -22.11 7.17
N SER A 133 9.11 -22.12 6.36
CA SER A 133 10.43 -22.55 6.80
C SER A 133 11.13 -21.36 7.45
N SER A 134 10.99 -21.21 8.76
CA SER A 134 11.67 -20.14 9.51
C SER A 134 13.03 -20.65 9.99
N VAL A 135 14.10 -20.03 9.50
CA VAL A 135 15.48 -20.28 9.97
C VAL A 135 15.77 -19.28 11.07
N PHE A 136 15.79 -19.75 12.31
CA PHE A 136 16.10 -18.89 13.45
C PHE A 136 17.62 -18.69 13.55
N ILE A 137 18.08 -17.47 13.25
CA ILE A 137 19.47 -17.07 13.43
C ILE A 137 19.56 -16.36 14.77
N PRO A 138 20.27 -16.93 15.78
CA PRO A 138 20.47 -16.24 17.03
C PRO A 138 21.19 -14.91 16.77
N HIS A 139 20.72 -13.82 17.39
CA HIS A 139 21.34 -12.50 17.32
C HIS A 139 21.88 -12.14 18.71
N GLY A 140 23.05 -12.69 19.01
CA GLY A 140 23.89 -12.26 20.14
C GLY A 140 25.30 -11.96 19.62
N PRO A 141 26.14 -11.22 20.35
CA PRO A 141 27.49 -10.85 19.91
C PRO A 141 28.41 -12.03 19.52
N GLY A 142 28.06 -13.28 19.87
CA GLY A 142 28.76 -14.50 19.45
C GLY A 142 27.98 -15.44 18.52
N ALA A 143 26.70 -15.15 18.25
CA ALA A 143 25.79 -16.10 17.62
C ALA A 143 26.14 -16.45 16.17
N VAL A 144 26.72 -15.50 15.44
CA VAL A 144 27.23 -15.75 14.07
C VAL A 144 28.44 -16.69 14.06
N SER A 145 29.27 -16.66 15.11
CA SER A 145 30.43 -17.55 15.25
C SER A 145 29.99 -18.97 15.61
N ASP A 146 28.97 -19.09 16.46
CA ASP A 146 28.37 -20.38 16.83
C ASP A 146 27.67 -21.03 15.64
N VAL A 147 26.90 -20.27 14.85
CA VAL A 147 26.27 -20.76 13.61
C VAL A 147 27.33 -21.19 12.59
N ALA A 148 28.36 -20.37 12.37
CA ALA A 148 29.46 -20.72 11.46
C ALA A 148 30.20 -21.99 11.91
N THR A 149 30.41 -22.16 13.21
CA THR A 149 31.05 -23.35 13.79
C THR A 149 30.16 -24.59 13.68
N GLN A 150 28.86 -24.46 13.92
CA GLN A 150 27.89 -25.56 13.78
C GLN A 150 27.76 -26.04 12.33
N ILE A 151 27.70 -25.12 11.35
CA ILE A 151 27.66 -25.46 9.92
C ILE A 151 28.95 -26.17 9.51
N ARG A 152 30.11 -25.64 9.91
CA ARG A 152 31.41 -26.25 9.61
C ARG A 152 31.52 -27.66 10.18
N ASN A 153 31.14 -27.86 11.45
CA ASN A 153 31.22 -29.16 12.10
C ASN A 153 30.23 -30.17 11.51
N ARG A 154 29.02 -29.76 11.11
CA ARG A 154 28.05 -30.60 10.38
C ARG A 154 28.61 -31.06 9.04
N LEU A 155 29.24 -30.17 8.26
CA LEU A 155 29.84 -30.52 6.97
C LEU A 155 31.03 -31.48 7.11
N LEU A 156 31.84 -31.33 8.16
CA LEU A 156 32.96 -32.23 8.46
C LEU A 156 32.47 -33.62 8.94
N GLN A 157 31.41 -33.67 9.75
CA GLN A 157 30.84 -34.93 10.24
C GLN A 157 30.22 -35.76 9.10
N VAL A 158 29.55 -35.11 8.13
CA VAL A 158 28.98 -35.77 6.94
C VAL A 158 30.06 -36.41 6.07
N HIS A 159 31.26 -35.81 6.00
CA HIS A 159 32.38 -36.40 5.27
C HIS A 159 33.04 -37.58 6.00
N GLN A 160 32.86 -37.70 7.32
CA GLN A 160 33.44 -38.79 8.11
C GLN A 160 32.51 -39.99 8.30
N THR A 161 31.21 -39.88 8.01
CA THR A 161 30.23 -40.98 8.19
C THR A 161 30.00 -41.83 6.93
N ASN A 162 30.70 -41.54 5.82
CA ASN A 162 30.60 -42.29 4.55
C ASN A 162 31.84 -43.15 4.23
N ALA A 163 32.61 -43.56 5.24
CA ALA A 163 33.73 -44.49 5.11
C ALA A 163 33.53 -45.74 5.98
#